data_AF-A0A382UKW4-F1
#
_entry.id   AF-A0A382UKW4-F1
#
_cell.length_a   1.000
_cell.length_b   1.000
_cell.length_c   1.000
_cell.angle_alpha   90.00
_cell.angle_beta   90.00
_cell.angle_gamma   90.00
#
_symmetry.space_group_name_H-M   'P 1'
#
loop_
_entity.id
_entity.type
_entity.pdbx_description
1 polymer ?
#
loop_
_entity_poly.entity_id
_entity_poly.type
_entity_poly.pdbx_seq_one_letter_code
_entity_poly.pdbx_strand_id
1 'polypeptide(L)'
;MDELKTLGDLIKTKNDIETQISQIIDRPGLQGHIGEFIAGKIFDLKLHEDATKRGNDGVFRSGPLAGKNVNVKLYGKRDNVLDINLTDPAEYYLVLTGPKSHIGSSRGSTRPLV
;
A
#
# COMPACT_ATOMS: atom_id res chain seq x y z
N MET A 1 9.57 13.29 -31.36
CA MET A 1 8.86 12.06 -30.92
C MET A 1 7.78 12.54 -29.98
N ASP A 2 6.52 12.26 -30.28
CA ASP A 2 5.36 12.79 -29.55
C ASP A 2 5.39 12.33 -28.09
N GLU A 3 5.31 13.26 -27.13
CA GLU A 3 5.31 12.98 -25.68
C GLU A 3 4.23 11.95 -25.32
N LEU A 4 3.11 11.99 -26.04
CA LEU A 4 1.99 11.09 -25.86
C LEU A 4 2.33 9.64 -26.23
N LYS A 5 3.15 9.45 -27.27
CA LYS A 5 3.63 8.13 -27.69
C LYS A 5 4.56 7.54 -26.63
N THR A 6 5.54 8.34 -26.16
CA THR A 6 6.46 7.92 -25.10
C THR A 6 5.70 7.55 -23.82
N LEU A 7 4.69 8.34 -23.44
CA LEU A 7 3.84 8.03 -22.29
C LEU A 7 3.07 6.71 -22.48
N GLY A 8 2.54 6.45 -23.68
CA GLY A 8 1.86 5.19 -24.00
C GLY A 8 2.75 3.95 -23.84
N ASP A 9 3.98 4.01 -24.33
CA ASP A 9 4.95 2.92 -24.20
C ASP A 9 5.33 2.65 -22.73
N LEU A 10 5.46 3.71 -21.93
CA LEU A 10 5.71 3.60 -20.49
C LEU A 10 4.50 3.01 -19.73
N ILE A 11 3.28 3.40 -20.08
CA ILE A 11 2.06 2.82 -19.49
C ILE A 11 1.96 1.33 -19.80
N LYS A 12 2.27 0.91 -21.02
CA LYS A 12 2.31 -0.51 -21.39
C LYS A 12 3.29 -1.28 -20.51
N THR A 13 4.51 -0.76 -20.37
CA THR A 13 5.54 -1.34 -19.50
C THR A 13 5.06 -1.42 -18.04
N LYS A 14 4.40 -0.37 -17.54
CA LYS A 14 3.80 -0.35 -16.19
C LYS A 14 2.76 -1.46 -16.03
N ASN A 15 1.87 -1.65 -17.00
CA ASN A 15 0.82 -2.68 -16.95
C ASN A 15 1.40 -4.10 -16.96
N ASP A 16 2.47 -4.32 -17.74
CA ASP A 16 3.17 -5.61 -17.79
C ASP A 16 3.83 -5.94 -16.42
N ILE A 17 4.40 -4.93 -15.76
CA ILE A 17 4.93 -5.06 -14.39
C ILE A 17 3.81 -5.32 -13.38
N GLU A 18 2.69 -4.58 -13.46
CA GLU A 18 1.55 -4.79 -12.56
C GLU A 18 0.95 -6.20 -12.70
N THR A 19 1.00 -6.79 -13.90
CA THR A 19 0.58 -8.18 -14.15
C THR A 19 1.51 -9.19 -13.45
N GLN A 20 2.83 -8.94 -13.46
CA GLN A 20 3.78 -9.79 -12.74
C GLN A 20 3.59 -9.67 -11.22
N ILE A 21 3.35 -8.47 -10.71
CA ILE A 21 3.06 -8.25 -9.29
C ILE A 21 1.77 -8.98 -8.90
N SER A 22 0.72 -8.89 -9.72
CA SER A 22 -0.57 -9.51 -9.38
C SER A 22 -0.49 -11.03 -9.28
N GLN A 23 0.35 -11.67 -10.10
CA GLN A 23 0.62 -13.11 -10.01
C GLN A 23 1.31 -13.50 -8.69
N ILE A 24 2.10 -12.61 -8.09
CA ILE A 24 2.77 -12.86 -6.80
C ILE A 24 1.81 -12.66 -5.63
N ILE A 25 1.03 -11.57 -5.67
CA ILE A 25 0.18 -11.17 -4.54
C ILE A 25 -1.26 -11.69 -4.61
N ASP A 26 -1.62 -12.35 -5.72
CA ASP A 26 -2.97 -12.86 -6.04
C ASP A 26 -4.08 -11.78 -5.95
N ARG A 27 -3.71 -10.53 -6.21
CA ARG A 27 -4.57 -9.34 -6.19
C ARG A 27 -4.05 -8.32 -7.20
N PRO A 28 -4.86 -7.34 -7.66
CA PRO A 28 -4.34 -6.24 -8.46
C PRO A 28 -3.15 -5.55 -7.78
N GLY A 29 -2.08 -5.23 -8.53
CA GLY A 29 -0.83 -4.62 -8.06
C GLY A 29 -0.95 -3.18 -7.54
N LEU A 30 -2.06 -2.83 -6.91
CA LEU A 30 -2.30 -1.55 -6.27
C LEU A 30 -1.44 -1.42 -5.02
N GLN A 31 -1.02 -0.19 -4.72
CA GLN A 31 -0.19 0.13 -3.56
C GLN A 31 -0.75 -0.40 -2.23
N GLY A 32 -2.08 -0.36 -2.05
CA GLY A 32 -2.74 -0.93 -0.86
C GLY A 32 -2.55 -2.44 -0.74
N HIS A 33 -2.89 -3.19 -1.79
CA HIS A 33 -2.75 -4.65 -1.80
C HIS A 33 -1.29 -5.12 -1.66
N ILE A 34 -0.33 -4.40 -2.26
CA ILE A 34 1.10 -4.67 -2.06
C ILE A 34 1.47 -4.50 -0.58
N GLY A 35 1.01 -3.42 0.05
CA GLY A 35 1.22 -3.17 1.48
C GLY A 35 0.63 -4.28 2.35
N GLU A 36 -0.63 -4.64 2.11
CA GLU A 36 -1.31 -5.73 2.80
C GLU A 36 -0.56 -7.06 2.65
N PHE A 37 -0.13 -7.42 1.43
CA PHE A 37 0.61 -8.65 1.17
C PHE A 37 1.91 -8.71 1.97
N ILE A 38 2.71 -7.64 1.92
CA ILE A 38 3.97 -7.54 2.67
C ILE A 38 3.69 -7.65 4.18
N ALA A 39 2.73 -6.89 4.67
CA ALA A 39 2.36 -6.87 6.08
C ALA A 39 1.87 -8.24 6.57
N GLY A 40 1.03 -8.91 5.79
CA GLY A 40 0.50 -10.24 6.10
C GLY A 40 1.60 -11.30 6.21
N LYS A 41 2.65 -11.20 5.38
CA LYS A 41 3.81 -12.11 5.43
C LYS A 41 4.74 -11.84 6.61
N ILE A 42 4.98 -10.57 6.96
CA ILE A 42 5.96 -10.20 7.98
C ILE A 42 5.37 -10.22 9.39
N PHE A 43 4.13 -9.77 9.56
CA PHE A 43 3.50 -9.55 10.87
C PHE A 43 2.43 -10.59 11.22
N ASP A 44 2.34 -11.68 10.45
CA ASP A 44 1.37 -12.77 10.66
C ASP A 44 -0.08 -12.27 10.80
N LEU A 45 -0.56 -11.60 9.75
CA LEU A 45 -1.91 -11.03 9.72
C LEU A 45 -2.90 -12.00 9.08
N LYS A 46 -4.10 -12.11 9.66
CA LYS A 46 -5.29 -12.58 8.95
C LYS A 46 -5.90 -11.38 8.23
N LEU A 47 -5.56 -11.22 6.95
CA LEU A 47 -6.17 -10.20 6.10
C LEU A 47 -7.64 -10.51 5.85
N HIS A 48 -8.47 -9.48 5.70
CA HIS A 48 -9.84 -9.62 5.26
C HIS A 48 -9.90 -9.92 3.76
N GLU A 49 -10.68 -10.92 3.37
CA GLU A 49 -10.86 -11.30 1.96
C GLU A 49 -11.68 -10.23 1.21
N ASP A 50 -12.68 -9.67 1.89
CA ASP A 50 -13.55 -8.63 1.36
C ASP A 50 -13.17 -7.23 1.86
N ALA A 51 -13.01 -6.28 0.93
CA ALA A 51 -12.75 -4.86 1.22
C ALA A 51 -13.99 -4.11 1.76
N THR A 52 -14.95 -4.83 2.36
CA THR A 52 -16.22 -4.26 2.85
C THR A 52 -16.06 -3.47 4.14
N LYS A 53 -14.99 -3.69 4.90
CA LYS A 53 -14.65 -2.91 6.10
C LYS A 53 -13.62 -1.84 5.77
N ARG A 54 -14.08 -0.65 5.38
CA ARG A 54 -13.20 0.50 5.17
C ARG A 54 -12.43 0.82 6.46
N GLY A 55 -11.11 0.87 6.39
CA GLY A 55 -10.26 1.25 7.52
C GLY A 55 -9.82 0.10 8.43
N ASN A 56 -10.11 -1.15 8.06
CA ASN A 56 -9.63 -2.34 8.75
C ASN A 56 -9.25 -3.39 7.70
N ASP A 57 -7.97 -3.75 7.63
CA ASP A 57 -7.43 -4.64 6.60
C ASP A 57 -7.23 -6.06 7.13
N GLY A 58 -7.27 -6.26 8.46
CA GLY A 58 -7.13 -7.57 9.07
C GLY A 58 -6.91 -7.56 10.57
N VAL A 59 -6.49 -8.71 11.09
CA VAL A 59 -6.17 -8.91 12.51
C VAL A 59 -4.83 -9.62 12.69
N PHE A 60 -4.07 -9.26 13.72
CA PHE A 60 -2.86 -10.01 14.09
C PHE A 60 -3.25 -11.40 14.59
N ARG A 61 -2.61 -12.45 14.06
CA ARG A 61 -2.86 -13.84 14.48
C ARG A 61 -2.05 -14.23 15.71
N SER A 62 -0.87 -13.64 15.88
CA SER A 62 0.07 -14.01 16.93
C SER A 62 0.82 -12.81 17.50
N GLY A 63 1.63 -13.07 18.53
CA GLY A 63 2.45 -12.06 19.20
C GLY A 63 1.67 -11.17 20.18
N PRO A 64 2.29 -10.08 20.67
CA PRO A 64 1.70 -9.20 21.68
C PRO A 64 0.42 -8.48 21.24
N LEU A 65 0.19 -8.39 19.94
CA LEU A 65 -0.98 -7.73 19.34
C LEU A 65 -2.05 -8.74 18.89
N ALA A 66 -1.92 -10.02 19.21
CA ALA A 66 -2.86 -11.05 18.76
C ALA A 66 -4.33 -10.68 19.05
N GLY A 67 -5.18 -10.84 18.04
CA GLY A 67 -6.61 -10.49 18.10
C GLY A 67 -6.92 -9.01 17.87
N LYS A 68 -5.92 -8.13 17.82
CA LYS A 68 -6.10 -6.71 17.53
C LYS A 68 -6.27 -6.47 16.04
N ASN A 69 -7.17 -5.55 15.69
CA ASN A 69 -7.36 -5.18 14.29
C ASN A 69 -6.27 -4.18 13.82
N VAL A 70 -6.03 -4.16 12.51
CA VAL A 70 -4.96 -3.36 11.92
C VAL A 70 -5.38 -2.76 10.58
N ASN A 71 -4.94 -1.53 10.33
CA ASN A 71 -4.95 -0.92 9.02
C ASN A 71 -3.51 -0.75 8.51
N VAL A 72 -3.23 -1.27 7.33
CA VAL A 72 -1.93 -1.24 6.67
C VAL A 72 -1.91 -0.06 5.69
N LYS A 73 -0.94 0.83 5.87
CA LYS A 73 -0.69 1.93 4.95
C LYS A 73 0.67 1.76 4.31
N LEU A 74 0.71 1.76 2.99
CA LEU A 74 1.94 1.87 2.22
C LEU A 74 2.03 3.25 1.59
N TYR A 75 3.11 3.99 1.82
CA TYR A 75 3.37 5.30 1.23
C TYR A 75 4.74 5.34 0.56
N GLY A 76 4.82 5.65 -0.74
CA GLY A 76 6.10 5.75 -1.46
C GLY A 76 7.05 6.88 -1.01
N LYS A 77 6.64 7.72 -0.05
CA LYS A 77 7.52 8.66 0.68
C LYS A 77 6.90 9.02 2.04
N ARG A 78 7.74 9.40 3.00
CA ARG A 78 7.29 9.79 4.35
C ARG A 78 7.03 11.29 4.43
N ASP A 79 5.77 11.65 4.17
CA ASP A 79 5.25 13.02 4.31
C ASP A 79 4.69 13.33 5.73
N ASN A 80 4.74 12.36 6.65
CA ASN A 80 4.16 12.43 8.00
C ASN A 80 2.65 12.75 8.02
N VAL A 81 1.93 12.29 6.99
CA VAL A 81 0.46 12.31 6.93
C VAL A 81 -0.03 10.87 7.03
N LEU A 82 -1.09 10.65 7.82
CA LEU A 82 -1.74 9.36 7.98
C LEU A 82 -3.22 9.49 7.61
N ASP A 83 -3.66 8.67 6.67
CA ASP A 83 -5.06 8.52 6.32
C ASP A 83 -5.76 7.62 7.36
N ILE A 84 -6.81 8.12 8.01
CA ILE A 84 -7.51 7.40 9.09
C ILE A 84 -9.02 7.39 8.85
N ASN A 85 -9.67 6.28 9.18
CA ASN A 85 -11.13 6.23 9.27
C ASN A 85 -11.55 6.67 10.67
N LEU A 86 -12.29 7.78 10.78
CA LEU A 86 -12.76 8.31 12.06
C LEU A 86 -14.00 7.59 12.62
N THR A 87 -14.76 6.91 11.76
CA THR A 87 -16.02 6.25 12.15
C THR A 87 -15.80 4.86 12.73
N ASP A 88 -14.80 4.13 12.22
CA ASP A 88 -14.41 2.80 12.69
C ASP A 88 -12.88 2.67 12.54
N PRO A 89 -12.10 3.28 13.46
CA PRO A 89 -10.65 3.25 13.38
C PRO A 89 -10.12 1.87 13.76
N ALA A 90 -9.07 1.43 13.07
CA ALA A 90 -8.26 0.33 13.56
C ALA A 90 -7.57 0.71 14.89
N GLU A 91 -7.42 -0.27 15.78
CA GLU A 91 -6.65 -0.24 17.02
C GLU A 91 -5.17 0.03 16.73
N TYR A 92 -4.66 -0.48 15.60
CA TYR A 92 -3.28 -0.27 15.16
C TYR A 92 -3.19 0.13 13.68
N TYR A 93 -2.21 0.99 13.39
CA TYR A 93 -1.83 1.36 12.04
C TYR A 93 -0.41 0.89 11.76
N LEU A 94 -0.25 0.01 10.77
CA LEU A 94 1.05 -0.43 10.30
C LEU A 94 1.44 0.42 9.08
N VAL A 95 2.38 1.34 9.28
CA VAL A 95 2.77 2.31 8.24
C VAL A 95 4.10 1.92 7.62
N LEU A 96 4.05 1.36 6.42
CA LEU A 96 5.19 1.12 5.56
C LEU A 96 5.44 2.38 4.73
N THR A 97 6.65 2.94 4.79
CA THR A 97 6.93 4.19 4.07
C THR A 97 8.34 4.26 3.53
N GLY A 98 8.48 4.89 2.36
CA GLY A 98 9.76 5.21 1.76
C GLY A 98 10.52 6.32 2.51
N PRO A 99 11.59 6.87 1.89
CA PRO A 99 12.45 7.87 2.51
C PRO A 99 11.71 9.11 3.02
N LYS A 100 12.29 9.78 4.03
CA LYS A 100 11.81 11.07 4.53
C LYS A 100 11.93 12.12 3.43
N SER A 101 10.82 12.77 3.10
CA SER A 101 10.77 13.89 2.16
C SER A 101 10.48 15.21 2.88
N HIS A 102 10.95 16.31 2.29
CA HIS A 102 10.48 17.64 2.66
C HIS A 102 9.05 17.84 2.17
N ILE A 103 8.22 18.49 2.99
CA ILE A 103 6.86 18.88 2.61
C ILE A 103 6.96 19.89 1.47
N GLY A 104 6.40 19.55 0.31
CA GLY A 104 6.54 20.37 -0.91
C GLY A 104 5.63 19.89 -2.05
N SER A 105 5.67 20.63 -3.16
CA SER A 105 4.87 20.31 -4.36
C SER A 105 5.14 18.89 -4.88
N SER A 106 4.13 18.26 -5.47
CA SER A 106 4.29 16.99 -6.20
C SER A 106 5.08 17.15 -7.50
N ARG A 107 5.17 18.37 -8.06
CA ARG A 107 5.87 18.63 -9.32
C ARG A 107 7.34 18.25 -9.20
N GLY A 108 7.84 17.50 -10.19
CA GLY A 108 9.24 17.04 -10.23
C GLY A 108 9.59 15.96 -9.20
N SER A 109 8.61 15.35 -8.53
CA SER A 109 8.84 14.28 -7.55
C SER A 109 8.26 12.95 -7.98
N THR A 110 8.88 11.85 -7.54
CA THR A 110 8.34 10.49 -7.64
C THR A 110 8.01 9.95 -6.24
N ARG A 111 7.21 8.88 -6.16
CA ARG A 111 6.85 8.18 -4.91
C ARG A 111 7.16 6.69 -5.07
N PRO A 112 8.43 6.31 -5.21
CA PRO A 112 8.79 4.94 -5.49
C PRO A 112 8.48 4.05 -4.28
N LEU A 113 8.02 2.83 -4.52
CA LEU A 113 7.96 1.79 -3.50
C LEU A 113 9.34 1.13 -3.50
N VAL A 114 10.19 1.50 -2.54
CA VAL A 114 11.57 0.97 -2.34
C VAL A 114 11.69 0.27 -1.01
#